data_AF-A0A7V8BKU9-F1
#
_entry.id   AF-A0A7V8BKU9-F1
#
_cell.length_a   1.000
_cell.length_b   1.000
_cell.length_c   1.000
_cell.angle_alpha   90.00
_cell.angle_beta   90.00
_cell.angle_gamma   90.00
#
_symmetry.space_group_name_H-M   'P 1'
#
loop_
_entity.id
_entity.type
_entity.pdbx_description
1 polymer ?
#
loop_
_entity_poly.entity_id
_entity_poly.type
_entity_poly.pdbx_seq_one_letter_code
_entity_poly.pdbx_strand_id
1 'polypeptide(L)'
;MTSAGSLMALTLAGLLAACANEPPVPDWKLDAQSALERGTGAWLEGRTKVAEHEFATARTAVASTGRIDLMARAELTRCAARTASLAFEPCSAFEALRADAPQAERAYAAYLAGRATADDLPHLPPQHRA
;
A
#
# COMPACT_ATOMS: atom_id res chain seq x y z
N MET A 1 -2.75 -36.44 39.32
CA MET A 1 -3.66 -35.51 38.59
C MET A 1 -3.09 -34.11 38.41
N THR A 2 -1.96 -33.74 39.04
CA THR A 2 -1.31 -32.42 38.91
C THR A 2 -0.36 -32.29 37.71
N SER A 3 0.23 -33.39 37.23
CA SER A 3 1.19 -33.37 36.11
C SER A 3 0.57 -33.06 34.74
N ALA A 4 -0.69 -33.48 34.48
CA ALA A 4 -1.36 -33.23 33.21
C ALA A 4 -1.72 -31.74 33.01
N GLY A 5 -2.14 -31.05 34.07
CA GLY A 5 -2.42 -29.61 34.02
C GLY A 5 -1.17 -28.75 33.83
N SER A 6 -0.04 -29.17 34.39
CA SER A 6 1.24 -28.44 34.25
C SER A 6 1.79 -28.52 32.83
N LEU A 7 1.70 -29.69 32.17
CA LEU A 7 2.12 -29.88 30.78
C LEU A 7 1.28 -29.05 29.79
N MET A 8 -0.02 -28.94 30.03
CA MET A 8 -0.93 -28.16 29.18
C MET A 8 -0.75 -26.65 29.35
N ALA A 9 -0.38 -26.18 30.54
CA ALA A 9 -0.03 -24.78 30.78
C ALA A 9 1.28 -24.39 30.09
N LEU A 10 2.29 -25.27 30.10
CA LEU A 10 3.58 -25.05 29.45
C LEU A 10 3.47 -25.00 27.91
N THR A 11 2.67 -25.87 27.30
CA THR A 11 2.43 -25.83 25.85
C THR A 11 1.66 -24.59 25.42
N LEU A 12 0.65 -24.18 26.20
CA LEU A 12 -0.10 -22.95 25.92
C LEU A 12 0.79 -21.70 26.05
N ALA A 13 1.65 -21.64 27.06
CA ALA A 13 2.60 -20.55 27.24
C ALA A 13 3.65 -20.49 26.10
N GLY A 14 4.12 -21.64 25.61
CA GLY A 14 5.02 -21.71 24.46
C GLY A 14 4.38 -21.23 23.15
N LEU A 15 3.11 -21.57 22.92
CA LEU A 15 2.34 -21.11 21.76
C LEU A 15 2.10 -19.59 21.80
N LEU A 16 1.89 -19.00 22.97
CA LEU A 16 1.73 -17.55 23.15
C LEU A 16 3.05 -16.80 22.93
N ALA A 17 4.18 -17.35 23.36
CA ALA A 17 5.50 -16.74 23.17
C ALA A 17 5.95 -16.72 21.70
N ALA A 18 5.46 -17.65 20.87
CA ALA A 18 5.79 -17.71 19.44
C ALA A 18 5.18 -16.57 18.61
N CYS A 19 4.06 -15.98 19.05
CA CYS A 19 3.44 -14.83 18.38
C CYS A 19 4.07 -13.48 18.76
N ALA A 20 4.97 -13.45 19.75
CA ALA A 20 5.54 -12.21 20.29
C ALA A 20 6.90 -11.84 19.68
N ASN A 21 7.41 -12.63 18.71
CA ASN A 21 8.77 -12.49 18.18
C ASN A 21 8.84 -11.80 16.80
N GLU A 22 7.86 -10.95 16.47
CA GLU A 22 7.88 -10.14 15.26
C GLU A 22 8.81 -8.92 15.48
N PRO A 23 9.78 -8.66 14.59
CA PRO A 23 10.54 -7.42 14.62
C PRO A 23 9.59 -6.20 14.57
N PRO A 24 9.92 -5.09 15.26
CA PRO A 24 9.10 -3.89 15.20
C PRO A 24 8.97 -3.42 13.74
N VAL A 25 7.79 -2.93 13.38
CA VAL A 25 7.54 -2.37 12.06
C VAL A 25 8.47 -1.16 11.87
N PRO A 26 9.22 -1.07 10.76
CA PRO A 26 10.06 0.09 10.51
C PRO A 26 9.25 1.38 10.41
N ASP A 27 9.75 2.47 11.00
CA ASP A 27 9.06 3.77 11.06
C ASP A 27 8.62 4.27 9.68
N TRP A 28 9.48 4.11 8.66
CA TRP A 28 9.17 4.52 7.28
C TRP A 28 7.87 3.91 6.75
N LYS A 29 7.52 2.69 7.18
CA LYS A 29 6.33 1.98 6.71
C LYS A 29 5.07 2.56 7.33
N LEU A 30 5.13 2.89 8.63
CA LEU A 30 4.03 3.56 9.33
C LEU A 30 3.83 4.98 8.80
N ASP A 31 4.91 5.73 8.66
CA ASP A 31 4.88 7.11 8.13
C ASP A 31 4.30 7.14 6.72
N ALA A 32 4.77 6.24 5.83
CA ALA A 32 4.26 6.14 4.47
C ALA A 32 2.77 5.78 4.45
N GLN A 33 2.35 4.76 5.21
CA GLN A 33 0.95 4.33 5.22
C GLN A 33 0.03 5.42 5.75
N SER A 34 0.35 5.99 6.92
CA SER A 34 -0.49 7.03 7.53
C SER A 34 -0.56 8.29 6.65
N ALA A 35 0.54 8.67 6.01
CA ALA A 35 0.54 9.80 5.07
C ALA A 35 -0.29 9.50 3.81
N LEU A 36 -0.24 8.29 3.25
CA LEU A 36 -1.11 7.90 2.12
C LEU A 36 -2.59 7.94 2.49
N GLU A 37 -2.96 7.46 3.68
CA GLU A 37 -4.34 7.46 4.18
C GLU A 37 -4.84 8.90 4.40
N ARG A 38 -4.05 9.74 5.08
CA ARG A 38 -4.39 11.16 5.29
C ARG A 38 -4.44 11.94 3.98
N GLY A 39 -3.53 11.67 3.05
CA GLY A 39 -3.51 12.28 1.73
C GLY A 39 -4.75 11.94 0.91
N THR A 40 -5.13 10.66 0.91
CA THR A 40 -6.37 10.18 0.27
C THR A 40 -7.61 10.83 0.87
N GLY A 41 -7.74 10.83 2.20
CA GLY A 41 -8.86 11.47 2.89
C GLY A 41 -8.94 12.98 2.61
N ALA A 42 -7.81 13.68 2.72
CA ALA A 42 -7.74 15.11 2.41
C ALA A 42 -8.12 15.44 0.97
N TRP A 43 -7.72 14.59 0.00
CA TRP A 43 -8.11 14.76 -1.40
C TRP A 43 -9.62 14.63 -1.57
N LEU A 44 -10.22 13.57 -1.02
CA LEU A 44 -11.66 13.31 -1.12
C LEU A 44 -12.50 14.38 -0.41
N GLU A 45 -11.96 15.01 0.63
CA GLU A 45 -12.57 16.16 1.32
C GLU A 45 -12.33 17.51 0.60
N GLY A 46 -11.58 17.54 -0.51
CA GLY A 46 -11.25 18.76 -1.26
C GLY A 46 -10.13 19.62 -0.64
N ARG A 47 -9.45 19.13 0.40
CA ARG A 47 -8.30 19.80 1.05
C ARG A 47 -7.00 19.54 0.28
N THR A 48 -6.94 19.99 -0.98
CA THR A 48 -5.88 19.65 -1.94
C THR A 48 -4.46 19.94 -1.46
N LYS A 49 -4.21 21.10 -0.83
CA LYS A 49 -2.88 21.44 -0.26
C LYS A 49 -2.44 20.46 0.83
N VAL A 50 -3.38 19.99 1.66
CA VAL A 50 -3.08 18.99 2.68
C VAL A 50 -2.79 17.65 2.01
N ALA A 51 -3.60 17.27 1.02
CA ALA A 51 -3.37 16.05 0.26
C ALA A 51 -1.97 16.02 -0.38
N GLU A 52 -1.55 17.11 -1.04
CA GLU A 52 -0.22 17.24 -1.65
C GLU A 52 0.91 17.10 -0.61
N HIS A 53 0.78 17.75 0.55
CA HIS A 53 1.74 17.62 1.63
C HIS A 53 1.87 16.17 2.13
N GLU A 54 0.74 15.51 2.36
CA GLU A 54 0.74 14.13 2.85
C GLU A 54 1.28 13.15 1.79
N PHE A 55 0.92 13.30 0.52
CA PHE A 55 1.50 12.48 -0.55
C PHE A 55 3.01 12.70 -0.70
N ALA A 56 3.51 13.93 -0.53
CA ALA A 56 4.95 14.21 -0.53
C ALA A 56 5.66 13.58 0.69
N THR A 57 5.00 13.56 1.84
CA THR A 57 5.49 12.89 3.06
C THR A 57 5.62 11.39 2.82
N ALA A 58 4.59 10.76 2.27
CA ALA A 58 4.61 9.33 1.90
C ALA A 58 5.74 9.03 0.91
N ARG A 59 5.91 9.86 -0.13
CA ARG A 59 6.98 9.73 -1.11
C ARG A 59 8.36 9.79 -0.45
N THR A 60 8.57 10.71 0.48
CA THR A 60 9.85 10.86 1.19
C THR A 60 10.15 9.64 2.07
N ALA A 61 9.16 9.14 2.81
CA ALA A 61 9.30 7.94 3.63
C ALA A 61 9.66 6.71 2.78
N VAL A 62 8.97 6.51 1.64
CA VAL A 62 9.27 5.39 0.73
C VAL A 62 10.62 5.55 0.05
N ALA A 63 11.00 6.77 -0.35
CA ALA A 63 12.29 7.03 -1.02
C ALA A 63 13.50 6.62 -0.16
N SER A 64 13.39 6.71 1.17
CA SER A 64 14.44 6.28 2.11
C SER A 64 14.82 4.80 2.00
N THR A 65 13.95 3.98 1.40
CA THR A 65 14.14 2.53 1.25
C THR A 65 14.79 2.10 -0.07
N GLY A 66 14.83 2.99 -1.06
CA GLY A 66 15.23 2.65 -2.44
C GLY A 66 14.30 1.68 -3.18
N ARG A 67 13.11 1.38 -2.63
CA ARG A 67 12.17 0.41 -3.19
C ARG A 67 11.26 1.03 -4.26
N ILE A 68 11.63 0.84 -5.52
CA ILE A 68 10.86 1.34 -6.68
C ILE A 68 9.46 0.73 -6.74
N ASP A 69 9.28 -0.53 -6.36
CA ASP A 69 7.97 -1.19 -6.29
C ASP A 69 7.03 -0.51 -5.30
N LEU A 70 7.54 -0.09 -4.14
CA LEU A 70 6.76 0.65 -3.14
C LEU A 70 6.50 2.09 -3.57
N MET A 71 7.47 2.72 -4.26
CA MET A 71 7.29 4.06 -4.82
C MET A 71 6.18 4.07 -5.88
N ALA A 72 6.16 3.07 -6.77
CA ALA A 72 5.11 2.88 -7.76
C ALA A 72 3.73 2.73 -7.10
N ARG A 73 3.62 1.94 -6.02
CA ARG A 73 2.36 1.83 -5.25
C ARG A 73 1.94 3.14 -4.62
N ALA A 74 2.86 3.90 -4.03
CA ALA A 74 2.53 5.20 -3.42
C ALA A 74 1.95 6.19 -4.45
N GLU A 75 2.57 6.28 -5.63
CA GLU A 75 2.07 7.15 -6.71
C GLU A 75 0.74 6.64 -7.30
N LEU A 76 0.55 5.33 -7.39
CA LEU A 76 -0.73 4.76 -7.81
C LEU A 76 -1.86 4.99 -6.80
N THR A 77 -1.58 5.01 -5.50
CA THR A 77 -2.56 5.40 -4.48
C THR A 77 -3.03 6.85 -4.69
N ARG A 78 -2.10 7.77 -4.94
CA ARG A 78 -2.44 9.16 -5.30
C ARG A 78 -3.28 9.22 -6.57
N CYS A 79 -2.91 8.47 -7.61
CA CYS A 79 -3.68 8.44 -8.85
C CYS A 79 -5.09 7.86 -8.63
N ALA A 80 -5.21 6.77 -7.86
CA ALA A 80 -6.49 6.14 -7.54
C ALA A 80 -7.44 7.08 -6.80
N ALA A 81 -6.94 7.89 -5.84
CA ALA A 81 -7.74 8.89 -5.14
C ALA A 81 -8.35 9.93 -6.12
N ARG A 82 -7.58 10.34 -7.13
CA ARG A 82 -8.04 11.26 -8.19
C ARG A 82 -9.06 10.61 -9.13
N THR A 83 -8.78 9.40 -9.59
CA THR A 83 -9.71 8.63 -10.43
C THR A 83 -11.04 8.39 -9.71
N ALA A 84 -11.00 8.07 -8.40
CA ALA A 84 -12.19 7.88 -7.58
C ALA A 84 -13.04 9.15 -7.44
N SER A 85 -12.42 10.33 -7.47
CA SER A 85 -13.12 11.63 -7.49
C SER A 85 -13.45 12.12 -8.90
N LEU A 86 -13.33 11.27 -9.93
CA LEU A 86 -13.52 11.60 -11.34
C LEU A 86 -12.58 12.72 -11.86
N ALA A 87 -11.47 12.96 -11.17
CA ALA A 87 -10.43 13.89 -11.59
C ALA A 87 -9.42 13.15 -12.48
N PHE A 88 -9.79 12.93 -13.74
CA PHE A 88 -8.96 12.20 -14.69
C PHE A 88 -7.77 13.04 -15.14
N GLU A 89 -6.59 12.68 -14.64
CA GLU A 89 -5.31 13.23 -15.07
C GLU A 89 -4.35 12.09 -15.38
N PRO A 90 -3.33 12.31 -16.24
CA PRO A 90 -2.27 11.33 -16.39
C PRO A 90 -1.62 11.03 -15.03
N CYS A 91 -1.41 9.74 -14.71
CA CYS A 91 -0.65 9.32 -13.52
C CYS A 91 0.86 9.60 -13.70
N SER A 92 1.26 10.81 -14.10
CA SER A 92 2.60 11.15 -14.62
C SER A 92 3.76 10.74 -13.71
N ALA A 93 3.57 10.83 -12.38
CA ALA A 93 4.57 10.39 -11.43
C ALA A 93 4.79 8.87 -11.44
N PHE A 94 3.72 8.08 -11.63
CA PHE A 94 3.85 6.65 -11.88
C PHE A 94 4.42 6.36 -13.29
N GLU A 95 4.04 7.13 -14.30
CA GLU A 95 4.56 6.96 -15.67
C GLU A 95 6.08 7.04 -15.72
N ALA A 96 6.69 7.95 -14.96
CA ALA A 96 8.14 8.06 -14.82
C ALA A 96 8.81 6.80 -14.22
N LEU A 97 8.05 5.98 -13.48
CA LEU A 97 8.50 4.75 -12.83
C LEU A 97 8.11 3.48 -13.61
N ARG A 98 7.29 3.62 -14.67
CA ARG A 98 6.57 2.50 -15.28
C ARG A 98 7.49 1.41 -15.84
N ALA A 99 8.65 1.79 -16.36
CA ALA A 99 9.62 0.85 -16.93
C ALA A 99 10.12 -0.16 -15.89
N ASP A 100 10.33 0.30 -14.66
CA ASP A 100 10.88 -0.50 -13.55
C ASP A 100 9.79 -1.00 -12.59
N ALA A 101 8.55 -0.54 -12.74
CA ALA A 101 7.42 -0.94 -11.91
C ALA A 101 7.04 -2.43 -12.15
N PRO A 102 6.67 -3.20 -11.11
CA PRO A 102 6.26 -4.58 -11.31
C PRO A 102 4.96 -4.72 -12.11
N GLN A 103 4.69 -5.92 -12.62
CA GLN A 103 3.55 -6.18 -13.52
C GLN A 103 2.20 -5.83 -12.88
N ALA A 104 2.03 -6.06 -11.57
CA ALA A 104 0.81 -5.74 -10.85
C ALA A 104 0.50 -4.23 -10.87
N GLU A 105 1.51 -3.40 -10.68
CA GLU A 105 1.40 -1.94 -10.69
C GLU A 105 1.13 -1.42 -12.11
N ARG A 106 1.76 -2.00 -13.14
CA ARG A 106 1.48 -1.66 -14.54
C ARG A 106 0.04 -1.98 -14.93
N ALA A 107 -0.44 -3.17 -14.56
CA ALA A 107 -1.82 -3.60 -14.77
C ALA A 107 -2.80 -2.69 -14.03
N TYR A 108 -2.53 -2.35 -12.76
CA TYR A 108 -3.38 -1.45 -11.99
C TYR A 108 -3.40 -0.03 -12.57
N ALA A 109 -2.27 0.47 -13.08
CA ALA A 109 -2.23 1.75 -13.77
C ALA A 109 -3.03 1.73 -15.09
N ALA A 110 -3.00 0.62 -15.83
CA ALA A 110 -3.85 0.44 -17.01
C ALA A 110 -5.34 0.41 -16.62
N TYR A 111 -5.69 -0.26 -15.52
CA TYR A 111 -7.04 -0.27 -14.96
C TYR A 111 -7.52 1.14 -14.57
N LEU A 112 -6.72 1.91 -13.82
CA LEU A 112 -7.04 3.28 -13.43
C LEU A 112 -7.22 4.23 -14.63
N ALA A 113 -6.53 3.96 -15.74
CA ALA A 113 -6.64 4.72 -16.98
C ALA A 113 -7.73 4.18 -17.93
N GLY A 114 -8.54 3.20 -17.51
CA GLY A 114 -9.61 2.63 -18.33
C GLY A 114 -9.11 1.85 -19.55
N ARG A 115 -7.86 1.36 -19.52
CA ARG A 115 -7.17 0.71 -20.64
C ARG A 115 -6.66 -0.70 -20.31
N ALA A 116 -7.16 -1.30 -19.23
CA ALA A 116 -6.84 -2.68 -18.86
C ALA A 116 -7.41 -3.66 -19.90
N THR A 117 -6.66 -4.73 -20.14
CA THR A 117 -6.99 -5.83 -21.06
C THR A 117 -7.23 -7.13 -20.30
N ALA A 118 -7.64 -8.19 -21.00
CA ALA A 118 -7.81 -9.51 -20.40
C ALA A 118 -6.49 -10.04 -19.78
N ASP A 119 -5.34 -9.68 -20.35
CA ASP A 119 -4.02 -10.07 -19.84
C ASP A 119 -3.67 -9.39 -18.51
N ASP A 120 -4.31 -8.26 -18.19
CA ASP A 120 -4.09 -7.53 -16.94
C ASP A 120 -4.88 -8.15 -15.77
N LEU A 121 -6.02 -8.81 -16.03
CA LEU A 121 -6.94 -9.32 -15.01
C LEU A 121 -6.26 -10.20 -13.93
N PRO A 122 -5.36 -11.15 -14.27
CA PRO A 122 -4.69 -11.97 -13.25
C PRO A 122 -3.81 -11.16 -12.30
N HIS A 123 -3.35 -9.98 -12.73
CA HIS A 123 -2.43 -9.11 -11.99
C HIS A 123 -3.14 -8.04 -11.15
N LEU A 124 -4.43 -7.80 -11.40
CA LEU A 124 -5.21 -6.85 -10.62
C LEU A 124 -5.49 -7.38 -9.20
N PRO A 125 -5.69 -6.48 -8.22
CA PRO A 125 -6.24 -6.85 -6.92
C PRO A 125 -7.57 -7.62 -7.05
N PRO A 126 -7.88 -8.58 -6.17
CA PRO A 126 -9.07 -9.44 -6.31
C PRO A 126 -10.38 -8.68 -6.52
N GLN A 127 -10.55 -7.54 -5.86
CA GLN A 127 -11.72 -6.68 -5.96
C GLN A 127 -11.90 -5.99 -7.33
N HIS A 128 -10.94 -6.13 -8.25
CA HIS A 128 -10.92 -5.49 -9.58
C HIS A 128 -10.86 -6.50 -10.74
N ARG A 129 -11.18 -7.79 -10.51
CA ARG A 129 -11.08 -8.86 -11.52
C ARG A 129 -12.40 -9.26 -12.19
N ALA A 130 -13.51 -8.62 -11.83
CA ALA A 130 -14.88 -9.03 -12.18
C ALA A 130 -15.48 -8.14 -13.27
#